data_AF-A0A9P7VNH3-F1
#
_entry.id   AF-A0A9P7VNH3-F1
#
_cell.length_a   1.000
_cell.length_b   1.000
_cell.length_c   1.000
_cell.angle_alpha   90.00
_cell.angle_beta   90.00
_cell.angle_gamma   90.00
#
_symmetry.space_group_name_H-M   'P 1'
#
loop_
_entity.id
_entity.type
_entity.pdbx_description
1 polymer ?
#
loop_
_entity_poly.entity_id
_entity_poly.type
_entity_poly.pdbx_seq_one_letter_code
_entity_poly.pdbx_strand_id
1 'polypeptide(L)' 'KAAPCFESSSDPKKLECFFSRLEDLFDKCVIDDDEEKKKAAISYTDIKTEYQWKVLSSFAADEKYDNFKSEVLDCYDGI' A
#
# COMPACT_ATOMS: atom_id res chain seq x y z
N LYS A 1 13.80 16.55 0.02
CA LYS A 1 13.01 16.36 -1.22
C LYS A 1 11.68 15.80 -0.74
N ALA A 2 10.66 16.63 -0.58
CA ALA A 2 9.36 16.17 -0.05
C ALA A 2 8.72 15.29 -1.13
N ALA A 3 8.54 14.00 -0.81
CA ALA A 3 7.68 13.14 -1.61
C ALA A 3 6.27 13.75 -1.58
N PRO A 4 5.53 13.75 -2.70
CA PRO A 4 4.19 14.31 -2.73
C PRO A 4 3.31 13.48 -1.78
N CYS A 5 3.02 14.02 -0.60
CA CYS A 5 2.14 13.40 0.38
C CYS A 5 0.81 13.06 -0.29
N PHE A 6 0.39 11.82 -0.10
CA PHE A 6 -0.91 11.33 -0.50
C PHE A 6 -1.98 12.19 0.15
N GLU A 7 -3.15 12.36 -0.49
CA GLU A 7 -4.15 13.26 0.08
C GLU A 7 -4.50 12.83 1.50
N SER A 8 -4.12 13.72 2.41
CA SER A 8 -4.16 13.64 3.86
C SER A 8 -5.58 13.62 4.43
N SER A 9 -6.54 13.14 3.64
CA SER A 9 -7.95 12.94 3.99
C SER A 9 -8.26 11.53 4.52
N SER A 10 -7.30 10.60 4.39
CA SER A 10 -7.42 9.27 4.98
C SER A 10 -6.70 9.22 6.32
N ASP A 11 -7.49 9.10 7.40
CA ASP A 11 -7.02 8.75 8.74
C ASP A 11 -5.97 7.61 8.66
N PRO A 12 -4.78 7.75 9.28
CA PRO A 12 -3.78 6.68 9.28
C PRO A 12 -4.34 5.36 9.83
N LYS A 13 -5.26 5.44 10.81
CA LYS A 13 -6.01 4.28 11.33
C LYS A 13 -6.88 3.57 10.29
N LYS A 14 -7.45 4.30 9.32
CA LYS A 14 -8.22 3.69 8.22
C LYS A 14 -7.30 2.96 7.26
N LEU A 15 -6.11 3.50 7.03
CA LEU A 15 -5.11 2.88 6.17
C LEU A 15 -4.55 1.59 6.81
N GLU A 16 -4.25 1.60 8.11
CA GLU A 16 -3.92 0.39 8.85
C GLU A 16 -5.04 -0.66 8.77
N CYS A 17 -6.30 -0.25 8.98
CA CYS A 17 -7.44 -1.15 8.88
C CYS A 17 -7.63 -1.71 7.45
N PHE A 18 -7.35 -0.92 6.42
CA PHE A 18 -7.36 -1.37 5.03
C PHE A 18 -6.33 -2.48 4.82
N PHE A 19 -5.09 -2.28 5.24
CA PHE A 19 -4.04 -3.28 5.09
C PHE A 19 -4.35 -4.55 5.87
N SER A 20 -4.84 -4.46 7.12
CA SER A 20 -5.23 -5.66 7.88
C SER A 20 -6.35 -6.45 7.20
N ARG A 21 -7.34 -5.78 6.60
CA ARG A 21 -8.40 -6.46 5.84
C ARG A 21 -7.87 -7.10 4.56
N LEU A 22 -6.93 -6.45 3.92
CA LEU A 22 -6.31 -6.95 2.70
C LEU A 22 -5.43 -8.18 2.98
N GLU A 23 -4.68 -8.18 4.08
CA GLU A 23 -3.90 -9.33 4.55
C GLU A 23 -4.79 -10.54 4.89
N ASP A 24 -5.94 -10.33 5.53
CA ASP A 24 -6.93 -11.38 5.78
C ASP A 24 -7.51 -11.95 4.47
N LEU A 25 -7.68 -11.13 3.43
CA LEU A 25 -8.06 -11.59 2.10
C LEU A 25 -6.95 -12.39 1.42
N PHE A 26 -5.68 -11.98 1.59
CA PHE A 26 -4.54 -12.73 1.05
C PHE A 26 -4.42 -14.11 1.68
N ASP A 27 -4.62 -14.21 2.99
CA ASP A 27 -4.65 -15.50 3.70
C ASP A 27 -5.77 -16.39 3.17
N LYS A 28 -6.99 -15.83 3.03
CA LYS A 28 -8.15 -16.56 2.47
C LYS A 28 -7.98 -17.01 1.03
N CYS A 29 -7.32 -16.19 0.20
CA CYS A 29 -7.07 -16.49 -1.20
C CYS A 29 -5.75 -17.26 -1.43
N VAL A 30 -4.99 -17.55 -0.38
CA VAL A 30 -3.66 -18.20 -0.45
C VAL A 30 -2.73 -17.44 -1.41
N ILE A 31 -2.81 -16.11 -1.39
CA ILE A 31 -1.91 -15.25 -2.15
C ILE A 31 -0.62 -15.14 -1.35
N ASP A 32 0.39 -15.92 -1.73
CA ASP A 32 1.72 -15.87 -1.10
C ASP A 32 2.66 -14.89 -1.81
N ASP A 33 2.44 -14.68 -3.10
CA ASP A 33 3.30 -13.89 -3.98
C ASP A 33 3.25 -12.38 -3.65
N ASP A 34 4.42 -11.80 -3.36
CA ASP A 34 4.57 -10.39 -3.01
C ASP A 34 4.14 -9.44 -4.14
N GLU A 35 4.36 -9.81 -5.40
CA GLU A 35 3.97 -9.00 -6.56
C GLU A 35 2.45 -8.97 -6.70
N GLU A 36 1.80 -10.13 -6.57
CA GLU A 36 0.33 -10.22 -6.58
C GLU A 36 -0.31 -9.48 -5.40
N LYS A 37 0.27 -9.55 -4.19
CA LYS A 37 -0.19 -8.76 -3.04
C LYS A 37 -0.15 -7.26 -3.33
N LYS A 38 0.94 -6.77 -3.92
CA LYS A 38 1.08 -5.35 -4.29
C LYS A 38 0.08 -4.94 -5.37
N LYS A 39 -0.10 -5.75 -6.42
CA LYS A 39 -1.09 -5.50 -7.48
C LYS A 39 -2.52 -5.49 -6.94
N ALA A 40 -2.84 -6.43 -6.05
CA ALA A 40 -4.14 -6.44 -5.39
C ALA A 40 -4.33 -5.18 -4.54
N ALA A 41 -3.32 -4.79 -3.76
CA ALA A 41 -3.38 -3.58 -2.94
C ALA A 41 -3.74 -2.34 -3.77
N ILE A 42 -3.07 -2.09 -4.88
CA ILE A 42 -3.39 -0.95 -5.75
C ILE A 42 -4.76 -1.07 -6.42
N SER A 43 -5.20 -2.29 -6.77
CA SER A 43 -6.49 -2.55 -7.44
C SER A 43 -7.70 -2.25 -6.55
N TYR A 44 -7.55 -2.43 -5.23
CA TYR A 44 -8.57 -2.09 -4.24
C TYR A 44 -8.59 -0.61 -3.84
N THR A 45 -7.67 0.19 -4.39
CA THR A 45 -7.60 1.64 -4.11
C THR A 45 -8.12 2.48 -5.27
N ASP A 46 -8.46 3.73 -4.98
CA ASP A 46 -8.80 4.71 -6.01
C ASP A 46 -7.64 4.93 -7.01
N ILE A 47 -7.99 5.29 -8.25
CA ILE A 47 -7.06 5.55 -9.35
C ILE A 47 -5.95 6.54 -8.94
N LYS A 48 -6.28 7.50 -8.07
CA LYS A 48 -5.32 8.46 -7.54
C LYS A 48 -4.28 7.79 -6.64
N THR A 49 -4.74 6.99 -5.67
CA THR A 49 -3.89 6.23 -4.76
C THR A 49 -3.07 5.18 -5.49
N GLU A 50 -3.66 4.51 -6.50
CA GLU A 50 -2.94 3.57 -7.37
C GLU A 50 -1.73 4.24 -8.02
N TYR A 51 -1.91 5.40 -8.66
CA TYR A 51 -0.82 6.10 -9.33
C TYR A 51 0.31 6.46 -8.36
N GLN A 52 -0.10 6.79 -7.15
CA GLN A 52 0.73 7.34 -6.11
C GLN A 52 1.50 6.20 -5.40
N TRP A 53 0.92 5.00 -5.26
CA TRP A 53 1.60 3.77 -4.84
C TRP A 53 2.51 3.18 -5.92
N LYS A 54 2.15 3.30 -7.20
CA LYS A 54 2.97 2.81 -8.33
C LYS A 54 4.31 3.55 -8.47
N VAL A 55 4.39 4.80 -8.01
CA VAL A 55 5.64 5.59 -8.05
C VAL A 55 6.55 5.35 -6.84
N LEU A 56 6.10 4.55 -5.86
CA LEU A 56 6.91 4.18 -4.71
C LEU A 56 8.05 3.24 -5.14
N SER A 57 9.22 3.44 -4.55
CA SER A 57 10.39 2.60 -4.87
C SER A 57 10.15 1.18 -4.39
N SER A 58 9.37 1.04 -3.31
CA SER A 58 8.97 -0.25 -2.74
C SER A 58 7.96 -1.03 -3.58
N PHE A 59 7.39 -0.43 -4.63
CA PHE A 59 6.53 -1.14 -5.58
C PHE A 59 7.33 -1.95 -6.62
N ALA A 60 8.67 -1.88 -6.60
CA ALA A 60 9.50 -2.73 -7.46
C ALA A 60 9.24 -4.23 -7.25
N ALA A 61 9.43 -5.03 -8.30
CA ALA A 61 9.17 -6.48 -8.27
C ALA A 61 10.08 -7.24 -7.28
N ASP A 62 11.27 -6.71 -6.99
CA ASP A 62 12.25 -7.32 -6.08
C ASP A 62 12.00 -6.97 -4.60
N GLU A 63 11.12 -6.00 -4.34
CA GLU A 63 10.82 -5.53 -3.00
C GLU A 63 9.75 -6.41 -2.34
N LYS A 64 9.75 -6.49 -1.01
CA LYS A 64 8.70 -7.21 -0.27
C LYS A 64 7.45 -6.37 -0.12
N TYR A 65 6.30 -7.03 -0.02
CA TYR A 65 5.03 -6.38 0.30
C TYR A 65 5.09 -5.63 1.64
N ASP A 66 5.84 -6.15 2.62
CA ASP A 66 6.04 -5.50 3.93
C ASP A 66 6.74 -4.14 3.80
N ASN A 67 7.78 -4.04 2.96
CA ASN A 67 8.47 -2.77 2.72
C ASN A 67 7.55 -1.75 2.03
N PHE A 68 6.75 -2.22 1.06
CA PHE A 68 5.72 -1.43 0.41
C PHE A 68 4.68 -0.90 1.40
N LYS A 69 4.14 -1.76 2.28
CA LYS A 69 3.18 -1.36 3.32
C LYS A 69 3.79 -0.32 4.26
N SER A 70 5.04 -0.52 4.69
CA SER A 70 5.73 0.42 5.57
C SER A 70 5.96 1.78 4.90
N GLU A 71 6.42 1.80 3.65
CA GLU A 71 6.66 3.04 2.88
C GLU A 71 5.35 3.77 2.60
N VAL A 72 4.27 3.03 2.32
CA VAL A 72 2.92 3.58 2.22
C VAL A 72 2.48 4.18 3.54
N LEU A 73 2.62 3.48 4.68
CA LEU A 73 2.23 4.03 5.98
C LEU A 73 3.05 5.29 6.34
N ASP A 74 4.36 5.28 6.12
CA ASP A 74 5.25 6.43 6.34
C ASP A 74 4.84 7.66 5.52
N CYS A 75 4.44 7.45 4.26
CA CYS A 75 3.94 8.50 3.38
C CYS A 75 2.65 9.19 3.90
N TYR A 76 1.89 8.53 4.77
CA TYR A 76 0.66 9.06 5.38
C TYR A 76 0.82 9.41 6.86
N ASP A 77 1.88 8.91 7.54
CA ASP A 77 2.23 9.23 8.93
C ASP A 77 2.99 10.55 9.07
N GLY A 78 3.41 11.16 7.96
CA GLY A 78 4.13 12.44 7.91
C GLY A 78 3.35 13.70 8.33
N ILE A 79 2.73 13.69 9.52
CA ILE A 79 2.20 14.85 10.26
C ILE A 79 3.15 15.21 11.40
#